data_AF-A0A9D4MD00-F1
#
_entry.id   AF-A0A9D4MD00-F1
#
_cell.length_a   1.000
_cell.length_b   1.000
_cell.length_c   1.000
_cell.angle_alpha   90.00
_cell.angle_beta   90.00
_cell.angle_gamma   90.00
#
_symmetry.space_group_name_H-M   'P 1'
#
loop_
_entity.id
_entity.type
_entity.pdbx_description
1 polymer ?
#
loop_
_entity_poly.entity_id
_entity_poly.type
_entity_poly.pdbx_seq_one_letter_code
_entity_poly.pdbx_strand_id
1 'polypeptide(L)' 'MVWYHFAGVILTPTRELAMQITSDAKKFTKTLGLSAVCVYGGTGISEQIAELKRGCEIIVCTPGRMIDMLAANNGKHR' A
#
# COMPACT_ATOMS: atom_id res chain seq x y z
N MET A 1 2.79 -19.23 -17.64
CA MET A 1 3.49 -18.04 -17.12
C MET A 1 2.89 -17.75 -15.75
N VAL A 2 3.64 -18.02 -14.69
CA VAL A 2 3.08 -18.10 -13.33
C VAL A 2 2.90 -16.69 -12.78
N TRP A 3 1.66 -16.30 -12.49
CA TRP A 3 1.28 -15.03 -11.87
C TRP A 3 1.60 -15.08 -10.37
N TYR A 4 2.83 -14.73 -9.98
CA TYR A 4 3.09 -14.30 -8.62
C TYR A 4 3.23 -12.77 -8.63
N HIS A 5 2.13 -12.05 -8.41
CA HIS A 5 2.26 -10.70 -7.87
C HIS A 5 2.64 -10.87 -6.41
N PHE A 6 3.94 -10.90 -6.12
CA PHE A 6 4.42 -10.92 -4.75
C PHE A 6 4.12 -9.56 -4.13
N ALA A 7 3.12 -9.51 -3.26
CA ALA A 7 2.78 -8.34 -2.48
C ALA A 7 3.29 -8.53 -1.05
N GLY A 8 4.37 -7.82 -0.69
CA GLY A 8 4.82 -7.69 0.70
C GLY A 8 4.04 -6.59 1.42
N VAL A 9 3.68 -6.83 2.68
CA VAL A 9 3.00 -5.82 3.52
C VAL A 9 3.84 -5.51 4.75
N ILE A 10 4.11 -4.23 4.97
CA ILE A 10 4.84 -3.71 6.13
C ILE A 10 3.86 -2.88 6.96
N LEU A 11 3.51 -3.37 8.14
CA LEU A 11 2.65 -2.64 9.08
C LEU A 11 3.49 -1.76 10.00
N THR A 12 3.05 -0.53 10.20
CA THR A 12 3.72 0.45 11.06
C THR A 12 2.71 1.26 11.89
N PRO A 13 3.04 1.64 13.14
CA PRO A 13 2.06 2.27 14.04
C PRO A 13 1.70 3.72 13.68
N THR A 14 2.53 4.42 12.91
CA THR A 14 2.35 5.86 12.63
C THR A 14 2.44 6.18 11.16
N ARG A 15 1.80 7.28 10.77
CA ARG A 15 1.85 7.81 9.39
C ARG A 15 3.26 8.22 9.01
N GLU A 16 3.95 8.90 9.91
CA GLU A 16 5.28 9.46 9.69
C GLU A 16 6.28 8.34 9.42
N LEU A 17 6.21 7.25 10.19
CA LEU A 17 7.06 6.09 9.99
C LEU A 17 6.70 5.33 8.70
N ALA A 18 5.41 5.24 8.33
CA ALA A 18 5.00 4.66 7.04
C ALA A 18 5.62 5.42 5.86
N MET A 19 5.57 6.74 5.91
CA MET A 19 6.14 7.62 4.88
C MET A 19 7.66 7.47 4.78
N GLN A 20 8.36 7.40 5.92
CA GLN A 20 9.81 7.20 5.96
C GLN A 20 10.21 5.85 5.36
N ILE A 21 9.59 4.75 5.81
CA ILE A 21 9.86 3.40 5.30
C ILE A 21 9.59 3.33 3.79
N THR A 22 8.50 3.93 3.30
CA THR A 22 8.20 3.94 1.86
C THR A 22 9.24 4.72 1.06
N SER A 23 9.69 5.86 1.57
CA SER A 23 10.74 6.67 0.93
C SER A 23 12.04 5.87 0.76
N ASP A 24 12.43 5.13 1.80
CA ASP A 24 13.60 4.25 1.74
C ASP A 24 13.37 3.04 0.84
N ALA A 25 12.21 2.38 0.94
CA ALA A 25 11.85 1.25 0.07
C ALA A 25 11.94 1.62 -1.41
N LYS A 26 11.45 2.81 -1.80
CA LYS A 26 11.52 3.30 -3.19
C LYS A 26 12.95 3.43 -3.72
N LYS A 27 13.96 3.66 -2.87
CA LYS A 27 15.37 3.68 -3.28
C LYS A 27 15.84 2.32 -3.76
N PHE A 28 15.36 1.24 -3.13
CA PHE A 28 15.69 -0.14 -3.48
C PHE A 28 14.83 -0.69 -4.61
N THR A 29 13.53 -0.37 -4.63
CA THR A 29 12.61 -0.93 -5.62
C THR A 29 12.81 -0.35 -7.01
N LYS A 30 13.27 0.91 -7.12
CA LYS A 30 13.44 1.62 -8.39
C LYS A 30 14.31 0.88 -9.40
N THR A 31 15.44 0.33 -8.98
CA THR A 31 16.38 -0.38 -9.88
C THR A 31 15.88 -1.77 -10.28
N LEU A 32 14.93 -2.33 -9.52
CA LEU A 32 14.32 -3.64 -9.77
C LEU A 32 13.03 -3.53 -10.60
N GLY A 33 12.59 -2.32 -10.95
CA GLY A 33 11.31 -2.09 -11.60
C GLY A 33 10.10 -2.43 -10.73
N LEU A 34 10.29 -2.47 -9.40
CA LEU A 34 9.24 -2.74 -8.42
C LEU A 34 8.69 -1.44 -7.85
N SER A 35 7.47 -1.51 -7.34
CA SER A 35 6.71 -0.38 -6.81
C SER A 35 6.36 -0.56 -5.34
N ALA A 36 6.49 0.54 -4.59
CA ALA A 36 6.10 0.62 -3.18
C ALA A 36 5.07 1.74 -2.98
N VAL A 37 3.96 1.43 -2.31
CA VAL A 37 2.84 2.36 -2.04
C VAL A 37 2.66 2.53 -0.53
N CYS A 38 2.41 3.76 -0.11
CA CYS A 38 2.20 4.10 1.30
C CYS A 38 0.72 4.30 1.59
N VAL A 39 0.20 3.63 2.62
CA VAL A 39 -1.24 3.58 2.93
C VAL A 39 -1.48 3.94 4.39
N TYR A 40 -2.02 5.11 4.67
CA TYR A 40 -2.20 5.61 6.05
C TYR A 40 -3.38 6.57 6.19
N GLY A 41 -3.81 6.82 7.43
CA GLY A 41 -4.93 7.71 7.78
C GLY A 41 -4.74 9.19 7.41
N GLY A 42 -5.83 9.94 7.21
CA GLY A 42 -5.76 11.41 7.03
C GLY A 42 -5.62 11.91 5.58
N THR A 43 -5.55 11.02 4.60
CA THR A 43 -5.80 11.36 3.18
C THR A 43 -6.94 10.52 2.61
N GLY A 44 -7.46 10.91 1.44
CA GLY A 44 -8.61 10.26 0.79
C GLY A 44 -8.32 8.79 0.44
N ILE A 45 -9.21 7.88 0.85
CA ILE A 45 -9.04 6.43 0.62
C ILE A 45 -9.04 6.08 -0.88
N SER A 46 -9.85 6.79 -1.68
CA SER A 46 -9.98 6.55 -3.13
C SER A 46 -8.67 6.80 -3.89
N GLU A 47 -7.89 7.81 -3.48
CA GLU A 47 -6.59 8.10 -4.08
C GLU A 47 -5.61 6.95 -3.82
N GLN A 48 -5.51 6.51 -2.56
CA GLN A 48 -4.63 5.40 -2.21
C GLN A 48 -5.06 4.07 -2.87
N ILE A 49 -6.37 3.81 -3.02
CA ILE A 49 -6.88 2.67 -3.79
C ILE A 49 -6.46 2.78 -5.27
N ALA A 50 -6.55 3.98 -5.87
CA ALA A 50 -6.12 4.19 -7.23
C ALA A 50 -4.61 3.94 -7.40
N GLU A 51 -3.79 4.33 -6.41
CA GLU A 51 -2.36 4.03 -6.42
C GLU A 51 -2.08 2.53 -6.42
N LEU A 52 -2.73 1.77 -5.55
CA LEU A 52 -2.59 0.31 -5.48
C LEU A 52 -3.02 -0.37 -6.79
N LYS A 53 -4.07 0.14 -7.44
CA LYS A 53 -4.55 -0.39 -8.74
C LYS A 53 -3.59 -0.17 -9.90
N ARG A 54 -2.64 0.77 -9.80
CA ARG A 54 -1.60 0.95 -10.83
C ARG A 54 -0.53 -0.15 -10.82
N GLY A 55 -0.53 -1.01 -9.79
CA GLY A 55 0.53 -2.00 -9.54
C GLY A 55 1.24 -1.67 -8.23
N CYS A 56 1.43 -2.67 -7.38
CA CYS A 56 2.09 -2.53 -6.09
C CYS A 56 2.66 -3.88 -5.62
N GLU A 57 3.98 -3.94 -5.42
CA GLU A 57 4.66 -5.12 -4.88
C GLU A 57 4.96 -4.98 -3.38
N ILE A 58 5.05 -3.74 -2.86
CA ILE A 58 5.25 -3.48 -1.43
C ILE A 58 4.24 -2.44 -0.95
N ILE A 59 3.40 -2.83 0.00
CA ILE A 59 2.50 -1.93 0.71
C ILE A 59 3.12 -1.62 2.07
N VAL A 60 3.32 -0.35 2.38
CA VAL A 60 3.69 0.11 3.72
C VAL A 60 2.49 0.82 4.31
N CYS A 61 1.95 0.35 5.44
CA CYS A 61 0.67 0.86 5.90
C CYS A 61 0.47 0.96 7.41
N THR A 62 -0.43 1.84 7.83
CA THR A 62 -0.95 1.83 9.19
C THR A 62 -2.11 0.83 9.31
N PRO A 63 -2.21 0.06 10.42
CA PRO A 63 -3.22 -0.99 10.57
C PRO A 63 -4.65 -0.51 10.33
N GLY A 64 -5.03 0.64 10.93
CA GLY A 64 -6.38 1.20 10.78
C GLY A 64 -6.75 1.47 9.33
N ARG A 65 -5.85 2.07 8.55
CA ARG A 65 -6.12 2.35 7.14
C ARG A 65 -6.17 1.09 6.29
N MET A 66 -5.34 0.09 6.59
CA MET A 66 -5.39 -1.19 5.89
C MET A 66 -6.75 -1.89 6.10
N ILE A 67 -7.30 -1.82 7.31
CA ILE A 67 -8.65 -2.33 7.61
C ILE A 67 -9.70 -1.59 6.78
N ASP A 68 -9.65 -0.26 6.73
CA ASP A 68 -10.58 0.55 5.92
C ASP A 68 -10.54 0.12 4.44
N MET A 69 -9.35 -0.12 3.90
CA MET A 69 -9.16 -0.54 2.51
C MET A 69 -9.73 -1.93 2.23
N LEU A 70 -9.52 -2.89 3.13
CA LEU A 70 -10.09 -4.23 3.00
C LEU A 70 -11.62 -4.18 3.10
N ALA A 71 -12.16 -3.34 3.97
CA ALA A 71 -13.60 -3.15 4.14
C ALA A 71 -14.25 -2.42 2.95
N ALA A 72 -13.52 -1.55 2.24
CA ALA A 72 -14.05 -0.80 1.09
C ALA A 72 -14.58 -1.70 -0.05
N ASN A 73 -14.12 -2.95 -0.14
CA ASN A 73 -14.61 -3.90 -1.14
C ASN A 73 -15.94 -4.58 -0.73
N ASN A 74 -16.29 -4.59 0.56
CA ASN A 74 -17.51 -5.22 1.08
C ASN A 74 -18.79 -4.40 0.81
N GLY A 75 -18.66 -3.14 0.37
CA GLY A 75 -19.79 -2.29 0.00
C GLY A 75 -20.42 -2.60 -1.37
N LYS A 76 -19.80 -3.47 -2.19
CA LYS A 76 -20.31 -3.87 -3.52
C LYS A 76 -21.12 -5.17 -3.53
N HIS A 77 -21.26 -5.83 -2.38
CA HIS A 77 -22.03 -7.09 -2.22
C HIS A 77 -23.22 -6.94 -1.27
N ARG A 78 -23.72 -5.71 -1.10
CA ARG A 78 -25.03 -5.42 -0.50
C ARG A 78 -25.86 -4.59 -1.47
#